data_AF-A0A1Q7ZC05-F1
#
_entry.id   AF-A0A1Q7ZC05-F1
#
_cell.length_a   1.000
_cell.length_b   1.000
_cell.length_c   1.000
_cell.angle_alpha   90.00
_cell.angle_beta   90.00
_cell.angle_gamma   90.00
#
_symmetry.space_group_name_H-M   'P 1'
#
loop_
_entity.id
_entity.type
_entity.pdbx_description
1 polymer ?
#
loop_
_entity_poly.entity_id
_entity_poly.type
_entity_poly.pdbx_seq_one_letter_code
_entity_poly.pdbx_strand_id
1 'polypeptide(L)'
;MTLRPEVQVVQIDYGPLELAASLNRAIARDSPLLKVSLDIHWDEPDPASALDRIEMTLAAFSPSFREHQCRGPFAYHVFRKQGPPSHGVAGDVAGAEGSPAQTAKSRAQPPDAGLALAHLIEHAVIDFESAITHAARISGVTGARRRPAGRFDLMIECPDPAVGRLCLALAVLSLTGASDARPPGRREHDLLAIARLAYHHPGRVWTPHGVARAFAWPMARADAALSSLRQLGYLAPLVDTVNISGVPRYRVAPA
;
A
#
# COMPACT_ATOMS: atom_id res chain seq x y z
N MET A 1 4.41 -1.42 26.72
CA MET A 1 5.00 -0.69 25.57
C MET A 1 4.23 -1.11 24.34
N THR A 2 3.75 -0.16 23.54
CA THR A 2 3.02 -0.45 22.30
C THR A 2 4.02 -0.95 21.25
N LEU A 3 3.90 -2.22 20.85
CA LEU A 3 4.70 -2.87 19.79
C LEU A 3 4.29 -2.43 18.37
N ARG A 4 3.61 -1.28 18.26
CA ARG A 4 3.05 -0.79 17.01
C ARG A 4 4.20 -0.22 16.17
N PRO A 5 4.25 -0.53 14.85
CA PRO A 5 5.18 0.16 13.98
C PRO A 5 4.84 1.65 13.91
N GLU A 6 5.83 2.49 14.15
CA GLU A 6 5.74 3.92 13.90
C GLU A 6 6.20 4.18 12.47
N VAL A 7 5.26 4.57 11.61
CA VAL A 7 5.52 4.88 10.20
C VAL A 7 5.34 6.37 10.00
N GLN A 8 6.42 7.05 9.64
CA GLN A 8 6.43 8.46 9.29
C GLN A 8 6.68 8.63 7.80
N VAL A 9 5.78 9.33 7.11
CA VAL A 9 6.03 9.78 5.74
C VAL A 9 6.93 11.02 5.80
N VAL A 10 8.16 10.89 5.31
CA VAL A 10 9.17 11.96 5.33
C VAL A 10 9.00 12.87 4.12
N GLN A 11 8.80 12.26 2.95
CA GLN A 11 8.71 12.97 1.69
C GLN A 11 7.80 12.21 0.73
N ILE A 12 7.04 12.97 -0.06
CA ILE A 12 6.27 12.47 -1.20
C ILE A 12 6.63 13.34 -2.39
N ASP A 13 7.16 12.73 -3.43
CA ASP A 13 7.37 13.36 -4.73
C ASP A 13 6.61 12.59 -5.81
N TYR A 14 6.45 13.24 -6.96
CA TYR A 14 5.80 12.64 -8.11
C TYR A 14 6.60 12.86 -9.40
N GLY A 15 6.44 11.97 -10.36
CA GLY A 15 7.07 12.04 -11.68
C GLY A 15 8.01 10.89 -11.99
N PRO A 16 8.54 10.82 -13.23
CA PRO A 16 9.37 9.71 -13.68
C PRO A 16 10.70 9.64 -12.92
N LEU A 17 11.28 8.44 -12.86
CA LEU A 17 12.60 8.19 -12.31
C LEU A 17 13.25 7.02 -13.04
N GLU A 18 14.26 7.29 -13.86
CA GLU A 18 14.94 6.24 -14.65
C GLU A 18 15.48 5.09 -13.79
N LEU A 19 15.96 5.40 -12.58
CA LEU A 19 16.48 4.42 -11.64
C LEU A 19 15.45 3.31 -11.32
N ALA A 20 14.17 3.64 -11.22
CA ALA A 20 13.14 2.66 -10.86
C ALA A 20 13.04 1.52 -11.88
N ALA A 21 13.09 1.84 -13.18
CA ALA A 21 13.07 0.84 -14.26
C ALA A 21 14.34 -0.03 -14.30
N SER A 22 15.47 0.46 -13.76
CA SER A 22 16.69 -0.35 -13.62
C SER A 22 16.59 -1.37 -12.49
N LEU A 23 15.83 -1.05 -11.43
CA LEU A 23 15.62 -1.91 -10.26
C LEU A 23 14.48 -2.91 -10.49
N ASN A 24 13.42 -2.50 -11.18
CA ASN A 24 12.32 -3.36 -11.58
C ASN A 24 11.97 -3.12 -13.05
N ARG A 25 12.37 -4.05 -13.93
CA ARG A 25 12.13 -3.97 -15.38
C ARG A 25 10.65 -3.98 -15.78
N ALA A 26 9.74 -4.30 -14.86
CA ALA A 26 8.30 -4.20 -15.12
C ALA A 26 7.83 -2.73 -15.15
N ILE A 27 8.51 -1.83 -14.43
CA ILE A 27 8.19 -0.39 -14.40
C ILE A 27 8.52 0.21 -15.76
N ALA A 28 7.55 0.90 -16.37
CA ALA A 28 7.80 1.64 -17.61
C ALA A 28 8.67 2.89 -17.32
N ARG A 29 9.68 3.12 -18.18
CA ARG A 29 10.72 4.15 -17.96
C ARG A 29 10.17 5.57 -17.78
N ASP A 30 9.16 5.91 -18.57
CA ASP A 30 8.55 7.23 -18.59
C ASP A 30 7.25 7.29 -17.79
N SER A 31 6.88 6.19 -17.10
CA SER A 31 5.69 6.20 -16.26
C SER A 31 5.89 7.20 -15.12
N PRO A 32 4.88 8.03 -14.83
CA PRO A 32 4.90 8.77 -13.59
C PRO A 32 4.89 7.80 -12.41
N LEU A 33 5.65 8.16 -11.37
CA LEU A 33 5.80 7.37 -10.16
C LEU A 33 5.37 8.19 -8.95
N LEU A 34 4.67 7.55 -8.02
CA LEU A 34 4.62 7.96 -6.63
C LEU A 34 5.96 7.58 -5.99
N LYS A 35 6.71 8.58 -5.53
CA LYS A 35 7.99 8.38 -4.84
C LYS A 35 7.81 8.78 -3.38
N VAL A 36 8.04 7.84 -2.47
CA VAL A 36 7.80 8.02 -1.05
C VAL A 36 9.06 7.69 -0.28
N SER A 37 9.43 8.56 0.66
CA SER A 37 10.41 8.22 1.68
C SER A 37 9.70 8.03 3.02
N LEU A 38 9.92 6.87 3.64
CA LEU A 38 9.34 6.47 4.91
C LEU A 38 10.44 6.29 5.95
N ASP A 39 10.21 6.79 7.16
CA ASP A 39 10.94 6.35 8.34
C ASP A 39 10.05 5.36 9.10
N ILE A 40 10.54 4.15 9.32
CA ILE A 40 9.83 3.10 10.06
C ILE A 40 10.67 2.69 11.26
N HIS A 41 10.11 2.88 12.45
CA HIS A 41 10.65 2.38 13.71
C HIS A 41 9.73 1.27 14.21
N TRP A 42 10.27 0.06 14.32
CA TRP A 42 9.48 -1.09 14.74
C TRP A 42 10.33 -2.11 15.51
N ASP A 43 10.26 -2.03 16.84
CA ASP A 43 10.97 -2.92 17.77
C ASP A 43 10.13 -4.16 18.12
N GLU A 44 9.62 -4.86 17.10
CA GLU A 44 8.83 -6.07 17.28
C GLU A 44 9.73 -7.27 17.62
N PRO A 45 9.55 -7.92 18.79
CA PRO A 45 10.34 -9.09 19.18
C PRO A 45 10.10 -10.32 18.29
N ASP A 46 8.92 -10.45 17.68
CA ASP A 46 8.61 -11.52 16.72
C ASP A 46 8.02 -10.97 15.41
N PRO A 47 8.87 -10.41 14.54
CA PRO A 47 8.42 -9.74 13.33
C PRO A 47 7.75 -10.69 12.35
N ALA A 48 8.15 -11.97 12.33
CA ALA A 48 7.55 -12.97 11.45
C ALA A 48 6.07 -13.18 11.77
N SER A 49 5.74 -13.45 13.04
CA SER A 49 4.35 -13.63 13.45
C SER A 49 3.52 -12.35 13.29
N ALA A 50 4.11 -11.17 13.48
CA ALA A 50 3.41 -9.91 13.28
C ALA A 50 3.09 -9.65 11.80
N LEU A 51 4.07 -9.87 10.91
CA LEU A 51 3.88 -9.77 9.47
C LEU A 51 2.83 -10.76 8.97
N ASP A 52 2.87 -12.02 9.41
CA ASP A 52 1.87 -13.04 9.06
C ASP A 52 0.43 -12.58 9.40
N ARG A 53 0.23 -11.98 10.58
CA ARG A 53 -1.09 -11.44 10.97
C ARG A 53 -1.54 -10.29 10.07
N ILE A 54 -0.62 -9.38 9.72
CA ILE A 54 -0.91 -8.26 8.83
C ILE A 54 -1.27 -8.79 7.44
N GLU A 55 -0.49 -9.74 6.91
CA GLU A 55 -0.74 -10.36 5.60
C GLU A 55 -2.08 -11.09 5.56
N MET A 56 -2.40 -11.89 6.57
CA MET A 56 -3.70 -12.57 6.67
C MET A 56 -4.86 -11.55 6.70
N THR A 57 -4.68 -10.46 7.43
CA THR A 57 -5.66 -9.39 7.53
C THR A 57 -5.89 -8.70 6.19
N LEU A 58 -4.82 -8.34 5.48
CA LEU A 58 -4.92 -7.73 4.15
C LEU A 58 -5.55 -8.67 3.14
N ALA A 59 -5.17 -9.96 3.13
CA ALA A 59 -5.76 -10.95 2.24
C ALA A 59 -7.24 -11.22 2.53
N ALA A 60 -7.69 -11.04 3.78
CA ALA A 60 -9.10 -11.10 4.14
C ALA A 60 -9.86 -9.83 3.72
N PHE A 61 -9.21 -8.67 3.74
CA PHE A 61 -9.75 -7.41 3.25
C PHE A 61 -9.90 -7.39 1.73
N SER A 62 -8.89 -7.83 1.00
CA SER A 62 -8.94 -7.98 -0.46
C SER A 62 -8.26 -9.27 -0.92
N PRO A 63 -8.95 -10.16 -1.62
CA PRO A 63 -8.33 -11.41 -2.10
C PRO A 63 -7.28 -11.16 -3.19
N SER A 64 -7.30 -10.01 -3.88
CA SER A 64 -6.35 -9.66 -4.95
C SER A 64 -4.92 -9.56 -4.46
N PHE A 65 -4.68 -9.29 -3.16
CA PHE A 65 -3.34 -9.33 -2.56
C PHE A 65 -2.59 -10.64 -2.85
N ARG A 66 -3.32 -11.78 -2.95
CA ARG A 66 -2.73 -13.10 -3.23
C ARG A 66 -2.26 -13.27 -4.68
N GLU A 67 -2.60 -12.33 -5.56
CA GLU A 67 -2.25 -12.33 -6.98
C GLU A 67 -0.98 -11.53 -7.26
N HIS A 68 -0.46 -10.79 -6.25
CA HIS A 68 0.74 -9.99 -6.41
C HIS A 68 1.97 -10.86 -6.67
N GLN A 69 2.83 -10.38 -7.56
CA GLN A 69 4.08 -11.05 -7.91
C GLN A 69 5.27 -10.32 -7.29
N CYS A 70 5.78 -10.82 -6.15
CA CYS A 70 7.02 -10.32 -5.58
C CYS A 70 8.24 -10.89 -6.33
N ARG A 71 9.14 -10.00 -6.80
CA ARG A 71 10.38 -10.37 -7.51
C ARG A 71 11.64 -10.10 -6.69
N GLY A 72 11.48 -9.69 -5.43
CA GLY A 72 12.57 -9.43 -4.50
C GLY A 72 13.15 -10.71 -3.88
N PRO A 73 14.09 -10.57 -2.93
CA PRO A 73 14.62 -11.70 -2.17
C PRO A 73 13.51 -12.49 -1.48
N PHE A 74 13.63 -13.82 -1.49
CA PHE A 74 12.59 -14.73 -1.01
C PHE A 74 12.13 -14.50 0.44
N ALA A 75 13.01 -13.97 1.30
CA ALA A 75 12.70 -13.65 2.69
C ALA A 75 11.65 -12.53 2.86
N TYR A 76 11.38 -11.76 1.80
CA TYR A 76 10.41 -10.66 1.78
C TYR A 76 9.20 -10.97 0.89
N HIS A 77 9.01 -12.23 0.47
CA HIS A 77 7.83 -12.60 -0.33
C HIS A 77 6.58 -12.62 0.56
N VAL A 78 5.61 -11.79 0.19
CA VAL A 78 4.34 -11.60 0.89
C VAL A 78 3.21 -12.41 0.25
N PHE A 79 2.16 -12.72 1.02
CA PHE A 79 0.93 -13.42 0.61
C PHE A 79 1.13 -14.81 0.02
N ARG A 80 2.18 -15.52 0.47
CA ARG A 80 2.46 -16.88 0.01
C ARG A 80 1.25 -17.77 0.27
N LYS A 81 0.81 -18.51 -0.76
CA LYS A 81 -0.05 -19.68 -0.56
C LYS A 81 0.69 -20.60 0.41
N GLN A 82 0.14 -20.83 1.59
CA GLN A 82 0.62 -21.83 2.52
C GLN A 82 0.56 -23.21 1.84
N GLY A 83 1.63 -23.58 1.15
CA GLY A 83 2.04 -24.98 1.06
C GLY A 83 2.74 -25.34 2.38
N PRO A 84 2.75 -26.63 2.77
CA PRO A 84 3.48 -27.05 3.97
C PRO A 84 4.92 -26.54 3.90
N PRO A 85 5.58 -26.27 5.04
CA PRO A 85 6.99 -25.93 5.05
C PRO A 85 7.71 -27.07 4.32
N SER A 86 8.22 -26.78 3.13
CA SER A 86 9.09 -27.70 2.43
C SER A 86 10.34 -27.80 3.28
N HIS A 87 10.37 -28.80 4.15
CA HIS A 87 11.61 -29.36 4.66
C HIS A 87 12.52 -29.57 3.45
N GLY A 88 13.60 -28.80 3.43
CA GLY A 88 14.73 -28.89 2.50
C GLY A 88 14.44 -29.56 1.16
N VAL A 89 14.13 -28.76 0.14
CA VAL A 89 14.47 -29.15 -1.23
C VAL A 89 15.48 -28.14 -1.70
N ALA A 90 16.75 -28.55 -1.66
CA ALA A 90 17.81 -27.92 -2.39
C ALA A 90 17.36 -27.81 -3.85
N GLY A 91 17.37 -26.60 -4.40
CA GLY A 91 17.24 -26.45 -5.84
C GLY A 91 18.45 -27.10 -6.48
N ASP A 92 18.23 -28.24 -7.14
CA ASP A 92 19.16 -28.83 -8.09
C ASP A 92 19.43 -27.79 -9.19
N VAL A 93 20.57 -27.12 -9.08
CA VAL A 93 21.26 -26.58 -10.25
C VAL A 93 22.25 -27.65 -10.65
N ALA A 94 21.88 -28.44 -11.66
CA ALA A 94 22.79 -29.39 -12.27
C ALA A 94 24.00 -28.64 -12.85
N GLY A 95 25.19 -28.96 -12.34
CA GLY A 95 26.46 -28.66 -13.00
C GLY A 95 27.53 -28.01 -12.12
N ALA A 96 28.22 -28.80 -11.29
CA ALA A 96 29.69 -28.83 -11.13
C ALA A 96 30.06 -29.59 -9.86
N GLU A 97 30.80 -30.68 -10.04
CA GLU A 97 31.37 -31.52 -8.98
C GLU A 97 32.41 -30.76 -8.15
N GLY A 98 32.39 -30.94 -6.81
CA GLY A 98 33.57 -30.70 -5.97
C GLY A 98 33.33 -30.15 -4.56
N SER A 99 33.63 -31.01 -3.56
CA SER A 99 33.94 -30.73 -2.14
C SER A 99 32.81 -30.77 -1.08
N PRO A 100 32.86 -31.72 -0.13
CA PRO A 100 31.99 -31.78 1.03
C PRO A 100 32.66 -31.09 2.23
N ALA A 101 32.08 -29.98 2.70
CA ALA A 101 32.10 -29.53 4.10
C ALA A 101 31.71 -28.06 4.18
N GLN A 102 30.44 -27.78 4.43
CA GLN A 102 30.00 -26.67 5.29
C GLN A 102 28.49 -26.80 5.54
N THR A 103 28.14 -27.80 6.35
CA THR A 103 26.91 -27.79 7.15
C THR A 103 27.03 -26.72 8.23
N ALA A 104 26.93 -25.46 7.84
CA ALA A 104 26.40 -24.43 8.71
C ALA A 104 24.94 -24.27 8.30
N LYS A 105 24.01 -24.79 9.12
CA LYS A 105 22.63 -24.29 9.13
C LYS A 105 22.73 -22.80 9.43
N SER A 106 22.90 -21.98 8.39
CA SER A 106 22.72 -20.54 8.49
C SER A 106 21.29 -20.37 8.95
N ARG A 107 21.11 -20.11 10.24
CA ARG A 107 19.83 -19.76 10.83
C ARG A 107 19.39 -18.54 10.04
N ALA A 108 18.48 -18.74 9.09
CA ALA A 108 18.03 -17.68 8.19
C ALA A 108 17.69 -16.48 9.08
N GLN A 109 18.48 -15.42 8.97
CA GLN A 109 18.30 -14.26 9.81
C GLN A 109 16.87 -13.75 9.53
N PRO A 110 16.07 -13.48 10.58
CA PRO A 110 14.72 -12.98 10.37
C PRO A 110 14.78 -11.73 9.49
N PRO A 111 13.83 -11.55 8.56
CA PRO A 111 13.81 -10.39 7.69
C PRO A 111 13.76 -9.11 8.54
N ASP A 112 14.45 -8.07 8.07
CA ASP A 112 14.31 -6.73 8.64
C ASP A 112 12.83 -6.33 8.66
N ALA A 113 12.27 -6.14 9.85
CA ALA A 113 10.85 -5.90 10.05
C ALA A 113 10.38 -4.59 9.41
N GLY A 114 11.22 -3.54 9.46
CA GLY A 114 10.93 -2.26 8.85
C GLY A 114 10.88 -2.36 7.33
N LEU A 115 11.85 -3.07 6.73
CA LEU A 115 11.87 -3.31 5.29
C LEU A 115 10.68 -4.16 4.84
N ALA A 116 10.35 -5.21 5.59
CA ALA A 116 9.19 -6.05 5.29
C ALA A 116 7.88 -5.26 5.38
N LEU A 117 7.73 -4.39 6.38
CA LEU A 117 6.56 -3.51 6.49
C LEU A 117 6.51 -2.47 5.36
N ALA A 118 7.64 -1.84 5.01
CA ALA A 118 7.73 -0.91 3.88
C ALA A 118 7.29 -1.61 2.58
N HIS A 119 7.72 -2.85 2.37
CA HIS A 119 7.34 -3.64 1.21
C HIS A 119 5.85 -4.02 1.22
N LEU A 120 5.28 -4.35 2.39
CA LEU A 120 3.83 -4.56 2.49
C LEU A 120 3.03 -3.28 2.22
N ILE A 121 3.53 -2.11 2.65
CA ILE A 121 2.92 -0.81 2.32
C ILE A 121 2.93 -0.60 0.80
N GLU A 122 4.05 -0.88 0.12
CA GLU A 122 4.13 -0.84 -1.35
C GLU A 122 3.03 -1.69 -2.00
N HIS A 123 2.90 -2.95 -1.58
CA HIS A 123 1.87 -3.85 -2.10
C HIS A 123 0.45 -3.35 -1.81
N ALA A 124 0.18 -2.81 -0.63
CA ALA A 124 -1.11 -2.22 -0.29
C ALA A 124 -1.44 -1.00 -1.14
N VAL A 125 -0.46 -0.13 -1.42
CA VAL A 125 -0.65 0.99 -2.35
C VAL A 125 -0.99 0.45 -3.74
N ILE A 126 -0.23 -0.52 -4.26
CA ILE A 126 -0.48 -1.15 -5.58
C ILE A 126 -1.91 -1.72 -5.67
N ASP A 127 -2.35 -2.44 -4.64
CA ASP A 127 -3.69 -3.07 -4.63
C ASP A 127 -4.79 -2.00 -4.61
N PHE A 128 -4.65 -0.98 -3.77
CA PHE A 128 -5.61 0.11 -3.66
C PHE A 128 -5.66 1.00 -4.91
N GLU A 129 -4.51 1.28 -5.52
CA GLU A 129 -4.44 2.01 -6.78
C GLU A 129 -5.10 1.21 -7.91
N SER A 130 -4.86 -0.10 -7.97
CA SER A 130 -5.50 -1.00 -8.95
C SER A 130 -7.02 -1.01 -8.76
N ALA A 131 -7.49 -1.08 -7.51
CA ALA A 131 -8.91 -1.05 -7.18
C ALA A 131 -9.59 0.28 -7.56
N ILE A 132 -8.88 1.41 -7.52
CA ILE A 132 -9.41 2.74 -7.88
C ILE A 132 -9.34 2.99 -9.39
N THR A 133 -8.22 2.65 -10.03
CA THR A 133 -7.94 3.02 -11.41
C THR A 133 -8.37 1.97 -12.44
N HIS A 134 -8.61 0.74 -11.99
CA HIS A 134 -8.75 -0.46 -12.83
C HIS A 134 -7.54 -0.74 -13.72
N ALA A 135 -6.34 -0.26 -13.34
CA ALA A 135 -5.12 -0.59 -14.05
C ALA A 135 -4.87 -2.11 -13.99
N ALA A 136 -4.69 -2.73 -15.16
CA ALA A 136 -4.44 -4.17 -15.25
C ALA A 136 -3.10 -4.60 -14.61
N ARG A 137 -2.17 -3.65 -14.48
CA ARG A 137 -0.85 -3.87 -13.88
C ARG A 137 -0.34 -2.56 -13.29
N ILE A 138 0.12 -2.64 -12.05
CA ILE A 138 0.88 -1.60 -11.39
C ILE A 138 2.11 -2.26 -10.78
N SER A 139 3.29 -1.67 -11.00
CA SER A 139 4.56 -2.18 -10.48
C SER A 139 5.15 -1.18 -9.51
N GLY A 140 5.95 -1.67 -8.57
CA GLY A 140 6.72 -0.82 -7.68
C GLY A 140 8.09 -1.40 -7.36
N VAL A 141 8.83 -0.66 -6.54
CA VAL A 141 10.02 -1.13 -5.86
C VAL A 141 10.12 -0.50 -4.48
N THR A 142 10.50 -1.32 -3.50
CA THR A 142 10.93 -0.89 -2.16
C THR A 142 12.44 -1.00 -2.05
N GLY A 143 13.09 0.03 -1.53
CA GLY A 143 14.52 0.05 -1.24
C GLY A 143 14.81 0.53 0.18
N ALA A 144 15.77 -0.12 0.85
CA ALA A 144 16.30 0.37 2.12
C ALA A 144 17.47 1.34 1.89
N ARG A 145 17.46 2.50 2.55
CA ARG A 145 18.60 3.41 2.52
C ARG A 145 19.68 2.91 3.45
N ARG A 146 20.95 3.13 3.06
CA ARG A 146 22.09 2.85 3.95
C ARG A 146 22.09 3.75 5.19
N ARG A 147 21.65 5.01 5.04
CA ARG A 147 21.53 5.99 6.13
C ARG A 147 20.35 6.96 5.88
N PRO A 148 19.62 7.35 6.94
CA PRO A 148 19.63 6.73 8.27
C PRO A 148 19.07 5.29 8.21
N ALA A 149 19.42 4.46 9.19
CA ALA A 149 18.79 3.14 9.32
C ALA A 149 17.29 3.31 9.60
N GLY A 150 16.46 2.40 9.11
CA GLY A 150 15.00 2.52 9.20
C GLY A 150 14.37 3.48 8.17
N ARG A 151 15.16 4.08 7.27
CA ARG A 151 14.63 4.84 6.13
C ARG A 151 14.48 3.98 4.88
N PHE A 152 13.30 4.01 4.29
CA PHE A 152 12.91 3.24 3.13
C PHE A 152 12.37 4.14 2.03
N ASP A 153 12.63 3.81 0.78
CA ASP A 153 12.05 4.46 -0.38
C ASP A 153 11.09 3.51 -1.09
N LEU A 154 9.90 4.00 -1.41
CA LEU A 154 8.92 3.33 -2.28
C LEU A 154 8.84 4.10 -3.60
N MET A 155 8.83 3.38 -4.71
CA MET A 155 8.63 3.96 -6.06
C MET A 155 7.58 3.12 -6.77
N ILE A 156 6.40 3.68 -7.01
CA ILE A 156 5.22 2.94 -7.47
C ILE A 156 4.65 3.61 -8.72
N GLU A 157 4.38 2.84 -9.78
CA GLU A 157 3.69 3.33 -10.98
C GLU A 157 2.35 3.93 -10.59
N CYS A 158 2.18 5.23 -10.78
CA CYS A 158 0.98 5.92 -10.31
C CYS A 158 0.65 7.02 -11.31
N PRO A 159 -0.46 6.98 -12.05
CA PRO A 159 -0.81 8.00 -13.05
C PRO A 159 -1.50 9.24 -12.48
N ASP A 160 -1.91 9.21 -11.20
CA ASP A 160 -2.60 10.32 -10.55
C ASP A 160 -2.06 10.56 -9.13
N PRO A 161 -1.44 11.71 -8.84
CA PRO A 161 -0.88 12.03 -7.52
C PRO A 161 -1.89 12.02 -6.37
N ALA A 162 -3.14 12.41 -6.62
CA ALA A 162 -4.18 12.42 -5.60
C ALA A 162 -4.57 10.98 -5.22
N VAL A 163 -4.65 10.08 -6.21
CA VAL A 163 -4.89 8.65 -5.97
C VAL A 163 -3.72 8.03 -5.20
N GLY A 164 -2.48 8.28 -5.62
CA GLY A 164 -1.30 7.73 -4.93
C GLY A 164 -1.18 8.18 -3.48
N ARG A 165 -1.44 9.47 -3.20
CA ARG A 165 -1.44 10.01 -1.83
C ARG A 165 -2.54 9.38 -0.97
N LEU A 166 -3.75 9.20 -1.51
CA LEU A 166 -4.83 8.51 -0.81
C LEU A 166 -4.45 7.05 -0.49
N CYS A 167 -3.94 6.32 -1.49
CA CYS A 167 -3.59 4.92 -1.34
C CYS A 167 -2.46 4.74 -0.33
N LEU A 168 -1.45 5.60 -0.34
CA LEU A 168 -0.39 5.62 0.67
C LEU A 168 -0.96 5.83 2.09
N ALA A 169 -1.82 6.83 2.26
CA ALA A 169 -2.42 7.10 3.57
C ALA A 169 -3.26 5.92 4.06
N LEU A 170 -4.07 5.32 3.18
CA LEU A 170 -4.88 4.14 3.50
C LEU A 170 -4.01 2.92 3.82
N ALA A 171 -2.93 2.69 3.07
CA ALA A 171 -2.00 1.59 3.31
C ALA A 171 -1.36 1.73 4.70
N VAL A 172 -0.76 2.89 5.01
CA VAL A 172 -0.14 3.13 6.32
C VAL A 172 -1.15 2.96 7.46
N LEU A 173 -2.36 3.51 7.33
CA LEU A 173 -3.41 3.36 8.35
C LEU A 173 -3.85 1.90 8.51
N SER A 174 -4.08 1.19 7.41
CA SER A 174 -4.56 -0.19 7.41
C SER A 174 -3.53 -1.14 8.01
N LEU A 175 -2.26 -1.00 7.64
CA LEU A 175 -1.21 -1.90 8.10
C LEU A 175 -0.83 -1.62 9.55
N THR A 176 -0.65 -0.36 9.93
CA THR A 176 -0.37 -0.02 11.33
C THR A 176 -1.56 -0.29 12.26
N GLY A 177 -2.78 -0.24 11.74
CA GLY A 177 -4.00 -0.66 12.43
C GLY A 177 -4.09 -2.18 12.59
N ALA A 178 -3.78 -2.95 11.54
CA ALA A 178 -3.74 -4.40 11.58
C ALA A 178 -2.72 -4.93 12.61
N SER A 179 -1.56 -4.26 12.74
CA SER A 179 -0.58 -4.56 13.80
C SER A 179 -1.14 -4.38 15.21
N ASP A 180 -2.19 -3.56 15.38
CA ASP A 180 -2.84 -3.22 16.64
C ASP A 180 -4.26 -3.82 16.75
N ALA A 181 -4.49 -4.95 16.07
CA ALA A 181 -5.78 -5.66 16.04
C ALA A 181 -6.99 -4.80 15.59
N ARG A 182 -6.74 -3.74 14.81
CA ARG A 182 -7.73 -2.89 14.15
C ARG A 182 -7.63 -3.07 12.64
N PRO A 183 -8.12 -4.20 12.11
CA PRO A 183 -7.98 -4.51 10.69
C PRO A 183 -8.76 -3.51 9.82
N PRO A 184 -8.32 -3.24 8.58
CA PRO A 184 -9.13 -2.53 7.60
C PRO A 184 -10.45 -3.28 7.36
N GLY A 185 -11.51 -2.54 7.05
CA GLY A 185 -12.82 -3.12 6.85
C GLY A 185 -13.77 -2.22 6.06
N ARG A 186 -15.04 -2.19 6.47
CA ARG A 186 -16.10 -1.49 5.73
C ARG A 186 -15.77 -0.02 5.45
N ARG A 187 -15.13 0.67 6.38
CA ARG A 187 -14.78 2.08 6.20
C ARG A 187 -13.79 2.23 5.03
N GLU A 188 -12.72 1.47 5.02
CA GLU A 188 -11.69 1.51 3.98
C GLU A 188 -12.28 1.12 2.62
N HIS A 189 -13.15 0.10 2.57
CA HIS A 189 -13.90 -0.23 1.35
C HIS A 189 -14.77 0.92 0.84
N ASP A 190 -15.43 1.66 1.73
CA ASP A 190 -16.25 2.80 1.33
C ASP A 190 -15.40 3.92 0.72
N LEU A 191 -14.22 4.17 1.29
CA LEU A 191 -13.28 5.17 0.79
C LEU A 191 -12.75 4.78 -0.60
N LEU A 192 -12.32 3.53 -0.77
CA LEU A 192 -11.87 3.01 -2.07
C LEU A 192 -13.00 3.06 -3.12
N ALA A 193 -14.22 2.70 -2.75
CA ALA A 193 -15.37 2.71 -3.66
C ALA A 193 -15.72 4.13 -4.14
N ILE A 194 -15.73 5.11 -3.24
CA ILE A 194 -15.97 6.51 -3.62
C ILE A 194 -14.80 7.07 -4.43
N ALA A 195 -13.55 6.79 -4.03
CA ALA A 195 -12.38 7.25 -4.76
C ALA A 195 -12.36 6.71 -6.21
N ARG A 196 -12.67 5.42 -6.39
CA ARG A 196 -12.90 4.82 -7.72
C ARG A 196 -13.97 5.57 -8.51
N LEU A 197 -15.13 5.82 -7.90
CA LEU A 197 -16.22 6.52 -8.57
C LEU A 197 -15.80 7.95 -8.97
N ALA A 198 -15.03 8.63 -8.12
CA ALA A 198 -14.52 9.97 -8.35
C ALA A 198 -13.47 10.02 -9.46
N TYR A 199 -12.52 9.09 -9.45
CA TYR A 199 -11.47 8.96 -10.45
C TYR A 199 -12.05 8.80 -11.86
N HIS A 200 -13.08 7.96 -12.03
CA HIS A 200 -13.72 7.75 -13.33
C HIS A 200 -14.76 8.81 -13.72
N HIS A 201 -14.99 9.84 -12.91
CA HIS A 201 -15.88 10.97 -13.22
C HIS A 201 -15.18 12.31 -12.92
N PRO A 202 -14.11 12.65 -13.65
CA PRO A 202 -13.32 13.85 -13.38
C PRO A 202 -14.17 15.12 -13.53
N GLY A 203 -13.85 16.14 -12.73
CA GLY A 203 -14.56 17.43 -12.72
C GLY A 203 -15.94 17.41 -12.06
N ARG A 204 -16.46 16.24 -11.66
CA ARG A 204 -17.74 16.14 -10.96
C ARG A 204 -17.64 16.69 -9.53
N VAL A 205 -18.71 17.37 -9.11
CA VAL A 205 -18.91 17.78 -7.72
C VAL A 205 -19.58 16.65 -6.94
N TRP A 206 -18.97 16.30 -5.81
CA TRP A 206 -19.42 15.27 -4.90
C TRP A 206 -20.16 15.90 -3.73
N THR A 207 -21.37 15.40 -3.48
CA THR A 207 -22.16 15.75 -2.30
C THR A 207 -22.57 14.48 -1.58
N PRO A 208 -22.86 14.56 -0.28
CA PRO A 208 -23.38 13.42 0.46
C PRO A 208 -24.58 12.79 -0.27
N HIS A 209 -25.59 13.57 -0.67
CA HIS A 209 -26.77 13.04 -1.39
C HIS A 209 -26.40 12.29 -2.68
N GLY A 210 -25.42 12.81 -3.44
CA GLY A 210 -24.96 12.17 -4.67
C GLY A 210 -24.35 10.80 -4.42
N VAL A 211 -23.52 10.67 -3.38
CA VAL A 211 -22.90 9.39 -2.97
C VAL A 211 -23.94 8.44 -2.39
N ALA A 212 -24.81 8.92 -1.50
CA ALA A 212 -25.87 8.10 -0.90
C ALA A 212 -26.75 7.46 -1.98
N ARG A 213 -27.13 8.22 -3.01
CA ARG A 213 -27.89 7.69 -4.15
C ARG A 213 -27.07 6.72 -5.00
N ALA A 214 -25.80 7.02 -5.29
CA ALA A 214 -24.96 6.19 -6.14
C ALA A 214 -24.71 4.78 -5.56
N PHE A 215 -24.62 4.67 -4.23
CA PHE A 215 -24.34 3.41 -3.55
C PHE A 215 -25.52 2.84 -2.75
N ALA A 216 -26.69 3.47 -2.81
CA ALA A 216 -27.85 3.14 -1.97
C ALA A 216 -27.51 3.12 -0.47
N TRP A 217 -26.76 4.11 0.00
CA TRP A 217 -26.30 4.22 1.39
C TRP A 217 -27.16 5.15 2.24
N PRO A 218 -27.22 4.93 3.57
CA PRO A 218 -27.75 5.91 4.50
C PRO A 218 -26.97 7.23 4.42
N MET A 219 -27.66 8.34 4.65
CA MET A 219 -27.05 9.65 4.41
C MET A 219 -25.83 9.88 5.35
N ALA A 220 -25.95 9.55 6.62
CA ALA A 220 -24.84 9.67 7.57
C ALA A 220 -23.56 8.90 7.14
N ARG A 221 -23.70 7.75 6.45
CA ARG A 221 -22.55 6.96 5.96
C ARG A 221 -21.81 7.68 4.84
N ALA A 222 -22.54 8.19 3.85
CA ALA A 222 -21.93 8.89 2.72
C ALA A 222 -21.29 10.22 3.14
N ASP A 223 -21.89 10.94 4.10
CA ASP A 223 -21.29 12.15 4.67
C ASP A 223 -19.99 11.85 5.44
N ALA A 224 -19.99 10.82 6.29
CA ALA A 224 -18.79 10.39 7.02
C ALA A 224 -17.66 9.93 6.09
N ALA A 225 -17.99 9.25 4.99
CA ALA A 225 -17.02 8.80 4.00
C ALA A 225 -16.40 9.96 3.21
N LEU A 226 -17.21 10.92 2.75
CA LEU A 226 -16.70 12.13 2.09
C LEU A 226 -15.84 12.98 3.03
N SER A 227 -16.27 13.14 4.29
CA SER A 227 -15.50 13.82 5.32
C SER A 227 -14.15 13.15 5.57
N SER A 228 -14.11 11.81 5.59
CA SER A 228 -12.86 11.05 5.72
C SER A 228 -11.94 11.24 4.49
N LEU A 229 -12.47 11.18 3.27
CA LEU A 229 -11.68 11.45 2.06
C LEU A 229 -11.13 12.88 2.01
N ARG A 230 -11.86 13.85 2.57
CA ARG A 230 -11.34 15.22 2.78
C ARG A 230 -10.19 15.23 3.79
N GLN A 231 -10.35 14.58 4.94
CA GLN A 231 -9.30 14.51 5.96
C GLN A 231 -8.03 13.84 5.43
N LEU A 232 -8.17 12.86 4.56
CA LEU A 232 -7.06 12.20 3.86
C LEU A 232 -6.51 13.01 2.68
N GLY A 233 -7.04 14.21 2.41
CA GLY A 233 -6.55 15.12 1.37
C GLY A 233 -6.94 14.73 -0.07
N TYR A 234 -7.74 13.67 -0.27
CA TYR A 234 -8.20 13.27 -1.60
C TYR A 234 -9.28 14.21 -2.14
N LEU A 235 -10.17 14.68 -1.26
CA LEU A 235 -11.22 15.63 -1.62
C LEU A 235 -10.93 17.03 -1.04
N ALA A 236 -11.06 18.05 -1.89
CA ALA A 236 -11.05 19.44 -1.49
C ALA A 236 -12.49 19.97 -1.36
N PRO A 237 -12.82 20.72 -0.29
CA PRO A 237 -14.10 21.40 -0.19
C PRO A 237 -14.21 22.48 -1.26
N LEU A 238 -15.41 22.66 -1.82
CA LEU A 238 -15.73 23.83 -2.62
C LEU A 238 -16.21 24.94 -1.69
N VAL A 239 -15.47 26.05 -1.69
CA VAL A 239 -15.88 27.26 -0.96
C VAL A 239 -16.72 28.10 -1.89
N ASP A 240 -18.03 28.01 -1.74
CA ASP A 240 -18.98 28.88 -2.44
C ASP A 240 -19.18 30.17 -1.63
N THR A 241 -19.25 31.32 -2.29
CA THR A 241 -19.63 32.59 -1.65
C THR A 241 -21.04 32.54 -1.04
N VAL A 242 -21.93 31.73 -1.63
CA VAL A 242 -23.25 31.39 -1.07
C VAL A 242 -23.58 29.93 -1.38
N ASN A 243 -23.77 29.10 -0.34
CA ASN A 243 -24.32 27.75 -0.47
C ASN A 243 -25.68 27.67 0.24
N ILE A 244 -26.76 27.96 -0.50
CA ILE A 244 -28.14 28.01 0.02
C ILE A 244 -28.60 26.64 0.54
N SER A 245 -28.05 25.54 0.01
CA SER A 245 -28.45 24.20 0.41
C SER A 245 -27.91 23.78 1.78
N GLY A 246 -26.85 24.43 2.27
CA GLY A 246 -26.10 24.00 3.47
C GLY A 246 -25.38 22.65 3.33
N VAL A 247 -25.54 21.94 2.20
CA VAL A 247 -24.94 20.63 1.96
C VAL A 247 -23.48 20.80 1.56
N PRO A 248 -22.52 20.08 2.18
CA PRO A 248 -21.12 20.19 1.81
C PRO A 248 -20.88 19.65 0.39
N ARG A 249 -20.01 20.35 -0.34
CA ARG A 249 -19.66 20.05 -1.73
C ARG A 249 -18.15 19.86 -1.84
N TYR A 250 -17.75 18.85 -2.58
CA TYR A 250 -16.36 18.45 -2.71
C TYR A 250 -15.98 18.23 -4.18
N ARG A 251 -14.70 18.40 -4.49
CA ARG A 251 -14.08 17.94 -5.73
C ARG A 251 -12.83 17.15 -5.40
N VAL A 252 -12.33 16.34 -6.32
CA VAL A 252 -10.98 15.75 -6.18
C VAL A 252 -9.97 16.89 -6.06
N ALA A 253 -9.07 16.78 -5.08
CA ALA A 253 -8.05 17.79 -4.86
C ALA A 253 -7.13 17.89 -6.09
N PRO A 254 -6.69 19.10 -6.47
CA PRO A 254 -5.70 19.23 -7.53
C PRO A 254 -4.40 18.52 -7.14
N ALA A 255 -3.71 17.98 -8.14
CA ALA A 255 -2.42 17.32 -8.01
C ALA A 255 -1.35 18.22 -7.38
#